data_AF-W6Y050-F1
#
_entry.id   AF-W6Y050-F1
#
_cell.length_a   1.000
_cell.length_b   1.000
_cell.length_c   1.000
_cell.angle_alpha   90.00
_cell.angle_beta   90.00
_cell.angle_gamma   90.00
#
_symmetry.space_group_name_H-M   'P 1'
#
loop_
_entity.id
_entity.type
_entity.pdbx_description
1 polymer ?
#
loop_
_entity_poly.entity_id
_entity_poly.type
_entity_poly.pdbx_seq_one_letter_code
_entity_poly.pdbx_strand_id
1 'polypeptide(L)'
;MIFSRLVVLLAGAAVSVHCNAIDSRQTNKPSIRPNPSGGHWVDAFATMPQLTEPANLPPAPFNQTGAVFVNSTVRQTLYVTTDANQIRLKFTNVFGGSNLPITAVTVALPANQTAGIYDIQPQTLQKVTFGGEDGISVPNGALAVSDPINFPIKAQQVITVTMYLAAGQRTNSITSHPGSRTTSWWQFGNAVSAPSLAITNPATQSAAHWYFISSIEAWVPQNVGSLLIIGDSITDGRGSTTDKNNRWPNLLLARLQKNPATKSISIGNLAAGGNRILADGLGPNAFGRVDRDVLAHPGVKYAMIFEGVNDIGGAPTTPEAQNQIYTSLIQAYKQMVSLIHAHGIPVFGATITPFSAPSNFTGQPYSNPEREKTRQRINEFIRTSGVFDAVVDFDKFLADPKIPSQLAPQYDSGDYLHPGPVGYAHLAEQFPVEIFAKWKNGADEFNFGK
;
A
#
# COMPACT_ATOMS: atom_id res chain seq x y z
N MET A 1 56.80 27.76 72.09
CA MET A 1 57.99 28.30 71.42
C MET A 1 58.32 27.32 70.29
N ILE A 2 58.29 27.60 68.99
CA ILE A 2 58.44 28.80 68.18
C ILE A 2 57.60 28.62 66.89
N PHE A 3 57.10 29.74 66.36
CA PHE A 3 56.35 29.91 65.11
C PHE A 3 57.16 29.54 63.85
N SER A 4 56.48 29.15 62.77
CA SER A 4 56.61 29.82 61.46
C SER A 4 55.41 29.54 60.56
N ARG A 5 54.73 30.62 60.18
CA ARG A 5 53.59 30.67 59.25
C ARG A 5 54.11 30.73 57.82
N LEU A 6 53.57 29.89 56.93
CA LEU A 6 53.66 30.10 55.49
C LEU A 6 52.31 30.67 55.01
N VAL A 7 52.33 31.91 54.51
CA VAL A 7 51.18 32.56 53.86
C VAL A 7 51.36 32.39 52.35
N VAL A 8 50.43 31.72 51.69
CA VAL A 8 50.33 31.66 50.23
C VAL A 8 49.37 32.75 49.79
N LEU A 9 49.88 33.73 49.03
CA LEU A 9 49.09 34.72 48.31
C LEU A 9 48.59 34.08 47.00
N LEU A 10 47.28 33.86 46.89
CA LEU A 10 46.61 33.55 45.61
C LEU A 10 46.04 34.86 45.05
N ALA A 11 46.68 35.37 44.00
CA ALA A 11 46.14 36.46 43.19
C ALA A 11 45.02 35.90 42.30
N GLY A 12 43.77 36.27 42.58
CA GLY A 12 42.62 35.97 41.73
C GLY A 12 42.60 36.89 40.52
N ALA A 13 42.86 36.36 39.32
CA ALA A 13 42.54 37.03 38.07
C ALA A 13 41.04 36.87 37.80
N ALA A 14 40.28 37.96 37.90
CA ALA A 14 38.89 38.00 37.47
C ALA A 14 38.85 38.11 35.94
N VAL A 15 38.55 36.99 35.28
CA VAL A 15 38.21 36.98 33.85
C VAL A 15 36.73 37.31 33.72
N SER A 16 36.42 38.55 33.32
CA SER A 16 35.06 38.94 32.94
C SER A 16 34.74 38.40 31.55
N VAL A 17 34.06 37.25 31.48
CA VAL A 17 33.47 36.74 30.24
C VAL A 17 32.27 37.61 29.89
N HIS A 18 32.42 38.47 28.88
CA HIS A 18 31.30 39.17 28.28
C HIS A 18 30.50 38.17 27.45
N CYS A 19 29.38 37.69 27.98
CA CYS A 19 28.36 37.02 27.20
C CYS A 19 27.82 38.02 26.16
N ASN A 20 28.27 37.90 24.91
CA ASN A 20 27.50 38.45 23.81
C ASN A 20 26.15 37.74 23.82
N ALA A 21 25.08 38.50 24.08
CA ALA A 21 23.72 38.02 23.91
C ALA A 21 23.61 37.46 22.50
N ILE A 22 23.45 36.14 22.41
CA ILE A 22 23.07 35.49 21.16
C ILE A 22 21.69 36.06 20.85
N ASP A 23 21.63 36.88 19.80
CA ASP A 23 20.39 37.33 19.19
C ASP A 23 19.54 36.09 18.92
N SER A 24 18.58 35.82 19.80
CA SER A 24 17.60 34.77 19.63
C SER A 24 16.67 35.24 18.52
N ARG A 25 17.16 35.18 17.28
CA ARG A 25 16.28 35.06 16.13
C ARG A 25 15.49 33.79 16.41
N GLN A 26 14.26 33.98 16.90
CA GLN A 26 13.20 33.02 16.71
C GLN A 26 13.23 32.68 15.23
N THR A 27 13.88 31.56 14.90
CA THR A 27 13.63 30.89 13.65
C THR A 27 12.18 30.47 13.78
N ASN A 28 11.28 31.33 13.30
CA ASN A 28 9.91 30.95 13.01
C ASN A 28 10.01 29.84 11.96
N LYS A 29 10.31 28.61 12.39
CA LYS A 29 10.05 27.42 11.60
C LYS A 29 8.56 27.50 11.34
N PRO A 30 8.09 27.67 10.10
CA PRO A 30 6.67 27.64 9.82
C PRO A 30 6.18 26.22 10.12
N SER A 31 5.84 25.95 11.38
CA SER A 31 5.26 24.68 11.77
C SER A 31 3.85 24.64 11.21
N ILE A 32 3.58 23.73 10.29
CA ILE A 32 2.23 23.49 9.81
C ILE A 32 1.38 23.05 11.00
N ARG A 33 0.40 23.89 11.36
CA ARG A 33 -0.52 23.57 12.46
C ARG A 33 -1.49 22.49 11.99
N PRO A 34 -1.75 21.46 12.81
CA PRO A 34 -2.76 20.45 12.49
C PRO A 34 -4.14 21.08 12.21
N ASN A 35 -4.76 20.70 11.09
CA ASN A 35 -6.09 21.14 10.70
C ASN A 35 -6.86 19.96 10.07
N PRO A 36 -7.87 19.40 10.76
CA PRO A 36 -8.50 19.91 11.99
C PRO A 36 -7.62 19.78 13.25
N SER A 37 -7.94 20.55 14.29
CA SER A 37 -7.39 20.31 15.63
C SER A 37 -7.88 18.95 16.17
N GLY A 38 -7.02 18.23 16.88
CA GLY A 38 -7.36 16.91 17.43
C GLY A 38 -7.63 15.84 16.36
N GLY A 39 -7.17 16.04 15.12
CA GLY A 39 -7.21 15.01 14.08
C GLY A 39 -6.24 13.85 14.34
N HIS A 40 -6.16 12.96 13.36
CA HIS A 40 -5.20 11.86 13.32
C HIS A 40 -4.83 11.51 11.87
N TRP A 41 -3.77 10.71 11.70
CA TRP A 41 -3.35 10.21 10.39
C TRP A 41 -4.16 8.97 10.00
N VAL A 42 -4.56 8.90 8.74
CA VAL A 42 -5.18 7.73 8.10
C VAL A 42 -4.56 7.58 6.71
N ASP A 43 -4.35 6.37 6.22
CA ASP A 43 -3.94 6.18 4.82
C ASP A 43 -5.02 6.67 3.85
N ALA A 44 -4.66 7.65 3.03
CA ALA A 44 -5.40 8.05 1.83
C ALA A 44 -5.00 7.20 0.63
N PHE A 45 -3.84 6.56 0.67
CA PHE A 45 -3.38 5.59 -0.29
C PHE A 45 -2.41 4.67 0.44
N ALA A 46 -2.46 3.37 0.17
CA ALA A 46 -1.46 2.42 0.65
C ALA A 46 -1.30 1.30 -0.39
N THR A 47 -0.06 0.82 -0.55
CA THR A 47 0.28 -0.28 -1.46
C THR A 47 1.31 -1.21 -0.83
N MET A 48 1.22 -2.51 -1.12
CA MET A 48 2.14 -3.50 -0.58
C MET A 48 3.52 -3.35 -1.22
N PRO A 49 4.60 -3.11 -0.43
CA PRO A 49 5.94 -3.10 -0.97
C PRO A 49 6.36 -4.52 -1.39
N GLN A 50 7.10 -4.62 -2.49
CA GLN A 50 7.68 -5.85 -3.03
C GLN A 50 9.15 -5.61 -3.38
N LEU A 51 9.96 -6.67 -3.27
CA LEU A 51 11.25 -6.71 -3.95
C LEU A 51 10.98 -6.73 -5.45
N THR A 52 11.53 -5.77 -6.19
CA THR A 52 11.33 -5.71 -7.63
C THR A 52 12.03 -6.87 -8.31
N GLU A 53 11.25 -7.73 -8.95
CA GLU A 53 11.77 -8.80 -9.79
C GLU A 53 12.54 -8.21 -10.98
N PRO A 54 13.56 -8.91 -11.51
CA PRO A 54 14.38 -8.40 -12.62
C PRO A 54 13.57 -7.93 -13.84
N ALA A 55 12.48 -8.62 -14.18
CA ALA A 55 11.60 -8.28 -15.30
C ALA A 55 10.72 -7.04 -15.05
N ASN A 56 10.56 -6.64 -13.79
CA ASN A 56 9.78 -5.48 -13.36
C ASN A 56 10.67 -4.28 -12.96
N LEU A 57 11.99 -4.38 -13.15
CA LEU A 57 12.88 -3.22 -13.05
C LEU A 57 12.57 -2.23 -14.18
N PRO A 58 12.85 -0.92 -14.00
CA PRO A 58 12.66 0.02 -15.09
C PRO A 58 13.53 -0.42 -16.29
N PRO A 59 13.01 -0.34 -17.53
CA PRO A 59 13.78 -0.58 -18.73
C PRO A 59 15.11 0.18 -18.80
N ALA A 60 16.08 -0.39 -19.50
CA ALA A 60 17.27 0.36 -19.91
C ALA A 60 16.87 1.61 -20.72
N PRO A 61 17.56 2.75 -20.58
CA PRO A 61 18.81 2.96 -19.83
C PRO A 61 18.63 3.36 -18.34
N PHE A 62 17.43 3.23 -17.78
CA PHE A 62 17.14 3.61 -16.39
C PHE A 62 17.48 2.52 -15.36
N ASN A 63 17.96 1.38 -15.86
CA ASN A 63 18.47 0.25 -15.10
C ASN A 63 19.79 -0.20 -15.73
N GLN A 64 20.79 -0.44 -14.88
CA GLN A 64 22.09 -0.98 -15.21
C GLN A 64 22.59 -1.88 -14.09
N THR A 65 23.60 -2.72 -14.35
CA THR A 65 24.20 -3.55 -13.31
C THR A 65 24.67 -2.69 -12.13
N GLY A 66 24.16 -2.97 -10.94
CA GLY A 66 24.50 -2.30 -9.70
C GLY A 66 23.91 -0.90 -9.50
N ALA A 67 23.06 -0.39 -10.40
CA ALA A 67 22.39 0.88 -10.19
C ALA A 67 21.05 1.02 -10.94
N VAL A 68 20.07 1.63 -10.27
CA VAL A 68 18.74 1.90 -10.84
C VAL A 68 18.37 3.38 -10.66
N PHE A 69 17.73 3.97 -11.67
CA PHE A 69 17.30 5.37 -11.71
C PHE A 69 18.41 6.40 -11.43
N VAL A 70 19.62 6.16 -11.97
CA VAL A 70 20.72 7.14 -11.88
C VAL A 70 20.35 8.42 -12.61
N ASN A 71 20.53 9.58 -11.97
CA ASN A 71 20.17 10.89 -12.51
C ASN A 71 18.76 10.94 -13.10
N SER A 72 17.78 10.32 -12.42
CA SER A 72 16.44 10.13 -12.98
C SER A 72 15.35 10.77 -12.13
N THR A 73 14.41 11.43 -12.79
CA THR A 73 13.14 11.85 -12.21
C THR A 73 12.10 10.79 -12.49
N VAL A 74 11.40 10.31 -11.45
CA VAL A 74 10.31 9.34 -11.53
C VAL A 74 9.01 10.03 -11.12
N ARG A 75 7.99 9.97 -11.97
CA ARG A 75 6.67 10.57 -11.79
C ARG A 75 5.60 9.50 -11.79
N GLN A 76 4.79 9.49 -10.73
CA GLN A 76 3.82 8.43 -10.45
C GLN A 76 2.49 9.06 -10.07
N THR A 77 1.39 8.46 -10.52
CA THR A 77 0.04 8.89 -10.12
C THR A 77 -0.57 7.90 -9.14
N LEU A 78 -1.32 8.42 -8.17
CA LEU A 78 -1.87 7.68 -7.04
C LEU A 78 -3.33 8.09 -6.82
N TYR A 79 -4.21 7.10 -6.69
CA TYR A 79 -5.63 7.33 -6.47
C TYR A 79 -5.93 7.39 -4.97
N VAL A 80 -6.31 8.57 -4.47
CA VAL A 80 -6.51 8.79 -3.04
C VAL A 80 -7.96 8.51 -2.61
N THR A 81 -8.12 8.00 -1.39
CA THR A 81 -9.34 7.36 -0.92
C THR A 81 -10.05 8.11 0.22
N THR A 82 -9.54 9.28 0.61
CA THR A 82 -10.16 10.13 1.64
C THR A 82 -9.95 11.61 1.36
N ASP A 83 -10.82 12.44 1.93
CA ASP A 83 -10.70 13.90 1.94
C ASP A 83 -9.73 14.35 3.03
N ALA A 84 -8.87 15.32 2.73
CA ALA A 84 -8.01 15.95 3.73
C ALA A 84 -7.56 17.34 3.30
N ASN A 85 -7.13 18.16 4.27
CA ASN A 85 -6.47 19.44 3.99
C ASN A 85 -4.95 19.34 4.05
N GLN A 86 -4.45 18.27 4.69
CA GLN A 86 -3.04 18.06 4.96
C GLN A 86 -2.70 16.60 4.72
N ILE A 87 -1.55 16.38 4.09
CA ILE A 87 -1.04 15.05 3.80
C ILE A 87 0.45 14.96 4.18
N ARG A 88 0.95 13.74 4.29
CA ARG A 88 2.38 13.41 4.29
C ARG A 88 2.61 12.13 3.50
N LEU A 89 3.82 11.95 3.00
CA LEU A 89 4.17 10.86 2.10
C LEU A 89 5.06 9.85 2.83
N LYS A 90 4.86 8.56 2.56
CA LYS A 90 5.69 7.46 3.05
C LYS A 90 6.46 6.79 1.92
N PHE A 91 7.78 6.91 1.97
CA PHE A 91 8.70 6.22 1.09
C PHE A 91 9.28 4.99 1.78
N THR A 92 9.56 3.94 1.01
CA THR A 92 9.99 2.64 1.51
C THR A 92 11.26 2.17 0.82
N ASN A 93 12.18 1.66 1.63
CA ASN A 93 13.37 0.95 1.20
C ASN A 93 13.46 -0.44 1.85
N VAL A 94 12.31 -1.01 2.21
CA VAL A 94 12.22 -2.24 3.02
C VAL A 94 12.89 -3.46 2.36
N PHE A 95 12.96 -3.52 1.03
CA PHE A 95 13.68 -4.56 0.27
C PHE A 95 14.92 -4.05 -0.48
N GLY A 96 15.29 -2.78 -0.29
CA GLY A 96 16.38 -2.19 -1.05
C GLY A 96 17.74 -2.66 -0.57
N GLY A 97 18.58 -3.21 -1.45
CA GLY A 97 19.91 -3.71 -1.12
C GLY A 97 20.97 -2.64 -0.76
N SER A 98 20.64 -1.35 -0.90
CA SER A 98 21.46 -0.22 -0.46
C SER A 98 20.58 0.97 -0.07
N ASN A 99 21.15 2.04 0.49
CA ASN A 99 20.37 3.23 0.82
C ASN A 99 19.68 3.79 -0.43
N LEU A 100 18.42 4.20 -0.28
CA LEU A 100 17.66 4.92 -1.31
C LEU A 100 17.93 6.43 -1.16
N PRO A 101 18.64 7.08 -2.10
CA PRO A 101 19.05 8.49 -1.95
C PRO A 101 18.09 9.44 -2.69
N ILE A 102 16.94 9.72 -2.07
CA ILE A 102 15.95 10.68 -2.58
C ILE A 102 16.54 12.08 -2.51
N THR A 103 16.70 12.74 -3.67
CA THR A 103 17.33 14.07 -3.75
C THR A 103 16.31 15.20 -3.65
N ALA A 104 15.14 15.03 -4.28
CA ALA A 104 14.05 16.00 -4.23
C ALA A 104 12.70 15.31 -4.48
N VAL A 105 11.64 15.85 -3.88
CA VAL A 105 10.26 15.35 -4.07
C VAL A 105 9.29 16.52 -4.24
N THR A 106 8.32 16.35 -5.13
CA THR A 106 7.16 17.24 -5.28
C THR A 106 5.87 16.43 -5.35
N VAL A 107 4.77 17.10 -4.98
CA VAL A 107 3.40 16.65 -5.24
C VAL A 107 2.68 17.69 -6.09
N ALA A 108 1.78 17.24 -6.97
CA ALA A 108 0.89 18.10 -7.74
C ALA A 108 -0.40 17.35 -8.09
N LEU A 109 -1.40 18.06 -8.59
CA LEU A 109 -2.51 17.43 -9.29
C LEU A 109 -2.09 17.10 -10.73
N PRO A 110 -2.44 15.92 -11.27
CA PRO A 110 -2.22 15.60 -12.68
C PRO A 110 -3.12 16.46 -13.57
N ALA A 111 -2.72 16.65 -14.82
CA ALA A 111 -3.62 17.22 -15.82
C ALA A 111 -4.87 16.34 -15.98
N ASN A 112 -6.05 16.97 -16.01
CA ASN A 112 -7.36 16.33 -16.25
C ASN A 112 -7.76 15.21 -15.27
N GLN A 113 -7.17 15.14 -14.06
CA GLN A 113 -7.39 14.05 -13.10
C GLN A 113 -7.08 12.65 -13.68
N THR A 114 -6.18 12.57 -14.66
CA THR A 114 -5.87 11.33 -15.37
C THR A 114 -4.81 10.52 -14.61
N ALA A 115 -5.12 9.26 -14.30
CA ALA A 115 -4.09 8.31 -13.84
C ALA A 115 -3.18 7.92 -15.01
N GLY A 116 -1.93 7.61 -14.72
CA GLY A 116 -0.95 7.22 -15.73
C GLY A 116 -0.39 8.35 -16.59
N ILE A 117 -0.72 9.61 -16.32
CA ILE A 117 -0.23 10.76 -17.10
C ILE A 117 1.09 11.32 -16.53
N TYR A 118 1.91 11.92 -17.39
CA TYR A 118 3.16 12.59 -17.00
C TYR A 118 3.06 14.12 -16.98
N ASP A 119 1.88 14.69 -17.25
CA ASP A 119 1.57 16.11 -17.15
C ASP A 119 0.95 16.45 -15.79
N ILE A 120 1.36 17.58 -15.22
CA ILE A 120 0.83 18.11 -13.96
C ILE A 120 0.19 19.48 -14.17
N GLN A 121 -0.58 19.91 -13.18
CA GLN A 121 -1.09 21.27 -13.05
C GLN A 121 -0.05 22.12 -12.28
N PRO A 122 0.76 22.96 -12.94
CA PRO A 122 1.93 23.58 -12.31
C PRO A 122 1.60 24.45 -11.10
N GLN A 123 0.44 25.10 -11.11
CA GLN A 123 -0.05 25.95 -10.02
C GLN A 123 -0.36 25.18 -8.72
N THR A 124 -0.50 23.86 -8.80
CA THR A 124 -0.76 22.99 -7.65
C THR A 124 0.52 22.40 -7.05
N LEU A 125 1.66 22.59 -7.72
CA LEU A 125 2.90 21.96 -7.32
C LEU A 125 3.36 22.44 -5.94
N GLN A 126 3.64 21.49 -5.06
CA GLN A 126 4.24 21.72 -3.76
C GLN A 126 5.47 20.85 -3.56
N LYS A 127 6.48 21.43 -2.93
CA LYS A 127 7.69 20.72 -2.51
C LYS A 127 7.39 19.89 -1.27
N VAL A 128 8.02 18.72 -1.20
CA VAL A 128 7.97 17.81 -0.05
C VAL A 128 9.35 17.78 0.59
N THR A 129 9.41 17.88 1.92
CA THR A 129 10.66 17.90 2.69
C THR A 129 10.69 16.78 3.73
N PHE A 130 11.88 16.54 4.29
CA PHE A 130 12.11 15.56 5.35
C PHE A 130 12.91 16.22 6.48
N GLY A 131 12.25 16.54 7.60
CA GLY A 131 12.88 17.29 8.68
C GLY A 131 13.33 18.71 8.26
N GLY A 132 12.69 19.28 7.24
CA GLY A 132 13.02 20.56 6.62
C GLY A 132 13.98 20.48 5.43
N GLU A 133 14.57 19.32 5.15
CA GLU A 133 15.51 19.12 4.04
C GLU A 133 14.81 18.66 2.75
N ASP A 134 15.38 18.99 1.60
CA ASP A 134 14.81 18.71 0.27
C ASP A 134 14.75 17.22 -0.08
N GLY A 135 15.62 16.43 0.55
CA GLY A 135 15.82 15.02 0.25
C GLY A 135 16.20 14.25 1.51
N ILE A 136 16.34 12.93 1.34
CA ILE A 136 16.66 12.00 2.42
C ILE A 136 17.38 10.77 1.85
N SER A 137 18.32 10.24 2.63
CA SER A 137 18.88 8.90 2.39
C SER A 137 18.16 7.90 3.29
N VAL A 138 17.35 7.01 2.70
CA VAL A 138 16.60 6.00 3.45
C VAL A 138 17.45 4.73 3.56
N PRO A 139 17.84 4.28 4.77
CA PRO A 139 18.62 3.05 4.93
C PRO A 139 17.91 1.81 4.36
N ASN A 140 18.68 0.76 4.05
CA ASN A 140 18.11 -0.56 3.74
C ASN A 140 17.18 -1.02 4.88
N GLY A 141 15.99 -1.51 4.54
CA GLY A 141 15.02 -2.02 5.50
C GLY A 141 14.12 -0.93 6.11
N ALA A 142 14.39 0.34 5.85
CA ALA A 142 13.73 1.46 6.52
C ALA A 142 12.59 2.09 5.70
N LEU A 143 11.78 2.87 6.40
CA LEU A 143 10.76 3.77 5.85
C LEU A 143 11.17 5.23 6.13
N ALA A 144 10.76 6.13 5.26
CA ALA A 144 10.87 7.57 5.47
C ALA A 144 9.50 8.23 5.36
N VAL A 145 9.20 9.10 6.32
CA VAL A 145 7.97 9.90 6.35
C VAL A 145 8.34 11.34 6.06
N SER A 146 7.65 11.99 5.13
CA SER A 146 7.86 13.41 4.86
C SER A 146 7.31 14.29 5.98
N ASP A 147 7.74 15.55 6.00
CA ASP A 147 7.04 16.59 6.73
C ASP A 147 5.60 16.73 6.18
N PRO A 148 4.61 17.09 7.02
CA PRO A 148 3.27 17.42 6.56
C PRO A 148 3.27 18.60 5.59
N ILE A 149 2.33 18.61 4.64
CA ILE A 149 2.12 19.73 3.71
C ILE A 149 0.62 20.11 3.66
N ASN A 150 0.33 21.39 3.42
CA ASN A 150 -1.03 21.87 3.20
C ASN A 150 -1.44 21.64 1.73
N PHE A 151 -1.74 20.38 1.41
CA PHE A 151 -2.17 19.96 0.08
C PHE A 151 -3.56 19.33 0.18
N PRO A 152 -4.63 20.10 -0.10
CA PRO A 152 -5.99 19.57 -0.04
C PRO A 152 -6.23 18.48 -1.07
N ILE A 153 -6.79 17.36 -0.63
CA ILE A 153 -7.18 16.23 -1.46
C ILE A 153 -8.65 15.87 -1.25
N LYS A 154 -9.23 15.24 -2.27
CA LYS A 154 -10.58 14.66 -2.25
C LYS A 154 -10.53 13.16 -2.47
N ALA A 155 -11.42 12.42 -1.81
CA ALA A 155 -11.61 11.01 -2.11
C ALA A 155 -11.95 10.85 -3.60
N GLN A 156 -11.42 9.80 -4.22
CA GLN A 156 -11.53 9.51 -5.66
C GLN A 156 -10.71 10.45 -6.57
N GLN A 157 -9.83 11.28 -6.00
CA GLN A 157 -8.92 12.12 -6.77
C GLN A 157 -7.65 11.35 -7.13
N VAL A 158 -7.03 11.71 -8.26
CA VAL A 158 -5.67 11.28 -8.58
C VAL A 158 -4.70 12.40 -8.20
N ILE A 159 -3.60 12.05 -7.53
CA ILE A 159 -2.49 12.97 -7.28
C ILE A 159 -1.21 12.46 -7.94
N THR A 160 -0.27 13.34 -8.22
CA THR A 160 1.03 13.01 -8.80
C THR A 160 2.12 13.21 -7.75
N VAL A 161 2.95 12.20 -7.54
CA VAL A 161 4.19 12.29 -6.76
C VAL A 161 5.36 12.17 -7.72
N THR A 162 6.26 13.15 -7.70
CA THR A 162 7.48 13.15 -8.52
C THR A 162 8.70 13.17 -7.60
N MET A 163 9.64 12.26 -7.81
CA MET A 163 10.89 12.19 -7.05
C MET A 163 12.10 12.21 -7.99
N TYR A 164 13.20 12.79 -7.54
CA TYR A 164 14.47 12.79 -8.26
C TYR A 164 15.55 12.02 -7.48
N LEU A 165 16.25 11.14 -8.18
CA LEU A 165 17.35 10.34 -7.67
C LEU A 165 18.63 10.75 -8.42
N ALA A 166 19.38 11.71 -7.89
CA ALA A 166 20.62 12.18 -8.55
C ALA A 166 21.64 11.06 -8.71
N ALA A 167 21.88 10.32 -7.62
CA ALA A 167 22.84 9.21 -7.60
C ALA A 167 22.25 7.87 -8.07
N GLY A 168 20.93 7.75 -8.16
CA GLY A 168 20.24 6.46 -8.26
C GLY A 168 20.41 5.58 -7.01
N GLN A 169 19.68 4.48 -6.94
CA GLN A 169 19.92 3.47 -5.90
C GLN A 169 21.02 2.52 -6.37
N ARG A 170 22.04 2.27 -5.54
CA ARG A 170 23.25 1.50 -5.91
C ARG A 170 23.05 0.00 -5.71
N THR A 171 22.04 -0.55 -6.35
CA THR A 171 21.73 -1.99 -6.41
C THR A 171 20.60 -2.21 -7.43
N ASN A 172 20.41 -3.45 -7.88
CA ASN A 172 19.22 -3.87 -8.64
C ASN A 172 18.11 -4.43 -7.73
N SER A 173 18.40 -4.69 -6.45
CA SER A 173 17.38 -5.04 -5.46
C SER A 173 16.75 -3.76 -4.92
N ILE A 174 15.66 -3.32 -5.54
CA ILE A 174 14.93 -2.10 -5.15
C ILE A 174 13.51 -2.44 -4.67
N THR A 175 12.84 -1.51 -3.97
CA THR A 175 11.44 -1.68 -3.56
C THR A 175 10.49 -1.08 -4.59
N SER A 176 9.50 -1.86 -5.02
CA SER A 176 8.42 -1.42 -5.92
C SER A 176 7.09 -2.08 -5.56
N HIS A 177 6.09 -1.81 -6.37
CA HIS A 177 4.84 -2.54 -6.46
C HIS A 177 4.50 -2.72 -7.95
N PRO A 178 4.91 -3.85 -8.57
CA PRO A 178 4.69 -4.09 -9.99
C PRO A 178 3.23 -4.25 -10.38
N GLY A 179 2.38 -4.60 -9.40
CA GLY A 179 0.94 -4.77 -9.50
C GLY A 179 0.13 -3.51 -9.79
N SER A 180 0.77 -2.33 -9.83
CA SER A 180 0.10 -1.02 -9.72
C SER A 180 -1.04 -0.74 -10.69
N ARG A 181 -1.09 -1.37 -11.88
CA ARG A 181 -2.04 -1.05 -12.98
C ARG A 181 -2.11 0.44 -13.29
N THR A 182 -1.03 1.17 -13.04
CA THR A 182 -0.93 2.61 -13.26
C THR A 182 0.43 2.91 -13.84
N THR A 183 0.45 3.60 -14.97
CA THR A 183 1.68 3.95 -15.68
C THR A 183 2.46 5.00 -14.88
N SER A 184 3.69 4.66 -14.51
CA SER A 184 4.68 5.61 -14.01
C SER A 184 5.63 5.98 -15.13
N TRP A 185 6.14 7.21 -15.10
CA TRP A 185 7.00 7.78 -16.13
C TRP A 185 8.31 8.29 -15.56
N TRP A 186 9.34 8.34 -16.37
CA TRP A 186 10.62 8.88 -15.95
C TRP A 186 11.44 9.49 -17.08
N GLN A 187 12.36 10.36 -16.70
CA GLN A 187 13.33 10.99 -17.59
C GLN A 187 14.65 11.22 -16.85
N PHE A 188 15.72 11.50 -17.59
CA PHE A 188 16.96 11.97 -17.01
C PHE A 188 16.88 13.43 -16.53
N GLY A 189 17.75 13.77 -15.58
CA GLY A 189 17.87 15.09 -14.99
C GLY A 189 16.82 15.36 -13.91
N ASN A 190 17.02 16.46 -13.19
CA ASN A 190 16.05 16.94 -12.21
C ASN A 190 14.90 17.67 -12.90
N ALA A 191 13.73 17.04 -12.91
CA ALA A 191 12.50 17.55 -13.53
C ALA A 191 11.32 17.53 -12.56
N VAL A 192 11.57 17.55 -11.24
CA VAL A 192 10.50 17.49 -10.22
C VAL A 192 9.50 18.64 -10.33
N SER A 193 9.93 19.78 -10.88
CA SER A 193 9.10 20.98 -11.12
C SER A 193 8.59 21.13 -12.55
N ALA A 194 8.94 20.21 -13.45
CA ALA A 194 8.56 20.32 -14.86
C ALA A 194 7.05 20.09 -15.05
N PRO A 195 6.32 20.98 -15.75
CA PRO A 195 4.90 20.80 -16.06
C PRO A 195 4.58 19.48 -16.77
N SER A 196 5.52 19.01 -17.58
CA SER A 196 5.47 17.74 -18.30
C SER A 196 6.86 17.11 -18.29
N LEU A 197 6.94 15.79 -18.35
CA LEU A 197 8.21 15.10 -18.56
C LEU A 197 8.56 15.06 -20.06
N ALA A 198 9.84 15.20 -20.36
CA ALA A 198 10.43 15.01 -21.68
C ALA A 198 10.46 13.49 -22.02
N ILE A 199 9.35 13.01 -22.57
CA ILE A 199 9.20 11.63 -23.02
C ILE A 199 9.47 11.56 -24.53
N THR A 200 10.56 10.89 -24.91
CA THR A 200 10.92 10.63 -26.31
C THR A 200 10.68 9.18 -26.72
N ASN A 201 10.74 8.24 -25.77
CA ASN A 201 10.43 6.83 -26.00
C ASN A 201 9.65 6.22 -24.82
N PRO A 202 8.32 6.10 -24.92
CA PRO A 202 7.50 5.50 -23.87
C PRO A 202 7.91 4.09 -23.45
N ALA A 203 8.43 3.27 -24.36
CA ALA A 203 8.80 1.89 -24.07
C ALA A 203 10.00 1.78 -23.12
N THR A 204 10.84 2.81 -23.03
CA THR A 204 11.98 2.87 -22.11
C THR A 204 11.77 3.86 -20.96
N GLN A 205 10.80 4.76 -21.09
CA GLN A 205 10.50 5.83 -20.14
C GLN A 205 9.23 5.63 -19.30
N SER A 206 8.64 4.43 -19.36
CA SER A 206 7.47 4.11 -18.56
C SER A 206 7.34 2.63 -18.25
N ALA A 207 6.57 2.33 -17.20
CA ALA A 207 6.03 1.00 -16.91
C ALA A 207 4.82 1.13 -15.97
N ALA A 208 3.93 0.14 -15.99
CA ALA A 208 2.76 0.09 -15.11
C ALA A 208 3.13 -0.41 -13.70
N HIS A 209 4.05 0.28 -13.03
CA HIS A 209 4.58 -0.06 -11.70
C HIS A 209 4.66 1.20 -10.83
N TRP A 210 4.55 1.03 -9.51
CA TRP A 210 4.97 2.05 -8.55
C TRP A 210 6.33 1.69 -7.96
N TYR A 211 7.18 2.67 -7.69
CA TYR A 211 8.51 2.53 -7.11
C TYR A 211 8.62 3.42 -5.87
N PHE A 212 9.25 2.87 -4.82
CA PHE A 212 9.66 3.57 -3.60
C PHE A 212 8.58 4.24 -2.74
N ILE A 213 7.33 4.34 -3.18
CA ILE A 213 6.22 4.88 -2.39
C ILE A 213 5.39 3.74 -1.80
N SER A 214 5.03 3.86 -0.52
CA SER A 214 4.22 2.86 0.20
C SER A 214 2.87 3.42 0.65
N SER A 215 2.80 4.70 1.00
CA SER A 215 1.56 5.33 1.45
C SER A 215 1.54 6.85 1.24
N ILE A 216 0.32 7.39 1.14
CA ILE A 216 0.02 8.79 1.41
C ILE A 216 -0.89 8.80 2.64
N GLU A 217 -0.47 9.47 3.69
CA GLU A 217 -1.25 9.62 4.91
C GLU A 217 -1.93 10.98 4.93
N ALA A 218 -3.21 11.01 5.28
CA ALA A 218 -4.06 12.18 5.36
C ALA A 218 -4.36 12.52 6.83
N TRP A 219 -4.27 13.80 7.18
CA TRP A 219 -4.69 14.29 8.49
C TRP A 219 -6.18 14.58 8.46
N VAL A 220 -6.95 13.84 9.26
CA VAL A 220 -8.42 13.77 9.18
C VAL A 220 -9.06 13.89 10.56
N PRO A 221 -10.36 14.21 10.67
CA PRO A 221 -11.08 14.14 11.94
C PRO A 221 -11.15 12.70 12.48
N GLN A 222 -11.33 12.56 13.80
CA GLN A 222 -11.31 11.27 14.52
C GLN A 222 -12.34 10.23 14.05
N ASN A 223 -13.43 10.65 13.38
CA ASN A 223 -14.45 9.73 12.89
C ASN A 223 -14.07 9.04 11.56
N VAL A 224 -12.98 9.48 10.92
CA VAL A 224 -12.45 8.90 9.68
C VAL A 224 -11.48 7.77 10.02
N GLY A 225 -11.53 6.66 9.30
CA GLY A 225 -10.59 5.54 9.46
C GLY A 225 -10.47 4.74 8.18
N SER A 226 -9.53 3.78 8.13
CA SER A 226 -9.27 2.99 6.92
C SER A 226 -9.80 1.55 7.01
N LEU A 227 -10.18 1.01 5.85
CA LEU A 227 -10.19 -0.42 5.56
C LEU A 227 -8.87 -0.77 4.89
N LEU A 228 -8.07 -1.66 5.51
CA LEU A 228 -6.88 -2.23 4.87
C LEU A 228 -7.14 -3.65 4.39
N ILE A 229 -6.80 -3.91 3.14
CA ILE A 229 -7.09 -5.20 2.50
C ILE A 229 -5.79 -5.93 2.22
N ILE A 230 -5.60 -7.07 2.88
CA ILE A 230 -4.61 -8.08 2.55
C ILE A 230 -5.21 -8.98 1.47
N GLY A 231 -4.47 -9.20 0.38
CA GLY A 231 -4.94 -10.07 -0.69
C GLY A 231 -3.92 -10.40 -1.76
N ASP A 232 -4.41 -11.00 -2.84
CA ASP A 232 -3.61 -11.43 -3.98
C ASP A 232 -3.87 -10.61 -5.27
N SER A 233 -3.54 -11.18 -6.44
CA SER A 233 -3.71 -10.57 -7.76
C SER A 233 -5.14 -10.11 -8.06
N ILE A 234 -6.16 -10.74 -7.47
CA ILE A 234 -7.56 -10.37 -7.67
C ILE A 234 -7.84 -9.02 -7.00
N THR A 235 -7.37 -8.82 -5.77
CA THR A 235 -7.53 -7.54 -5.06
C THR A 235 -6.57 -6.48 -5.59
N ASP A 236 -5.34 -6.88 -5.93
CA ASP A 236 -4.38 -6.02 -6.61
C ASP A 236 -4.92 -5.52 -7.96
N GLY A 237 -5.81 -6.29 -8.60
CA GLY A 237 -6.62 -5.84 -9.73
C GLY A 237 -6.10 -6.30 -11.09
N ARG A 238 -5.48 -7.48 -11.17
CA ARG A 238 -5.17 -8.15 -12.45
C ARG A 238 -6.45 -8.33 -13.27
N GLY A 239 -6.45 -7.96 -14.55
CA GLY A 239 -7.67 -7.97 -15.38
C GLY A 239 -8.45 -6.65 -15.38
N SER A 240 -8.11 -5.71 -14.49
CA SER A 240 -8.59 -4.32 -14.59
C SER A 240 -7.90 -3.59 -15.75
N THR A 241 -8.45 -2.44 -16.14
CA THR A 241 -7.88 -1.62 -17.22
C THR A 241 -6.80 -0.70 -16.65
N THR A 242 -5.58 -0.80 -17.17
CA THR A 242 -4.48 0.11 -16.82
C THR A 242 -4.93 1.56 -16.93
N ASP A 243 -4.56 2.38 -15.94
CA ASP A 243 -4.87 3.81 -15.86
C ASP A 243 -6.35 4.18 -15.71
N LYS A 244 -7.24 3.22 -15.41
CA LYS A 244 -8.68 3.48 -15.21
C LYS A 244 -9.17 3.40 -13.76
N ASN A 245 -8.34 2.95 -12.82
CA ASN A 245 -8.73 2.78 -11.41
C ASN A 245 -10.04 1.98 -11.25
N ASN A 246 -10.21 0.90 -12.02
CA ASN A 246 -11.44 0.10 -12.07
C ASN A 246 -11.28 -1.32 -11.51
N ARG A 247 -10.39 -1.50 -10.53
CA ARG A 247 -10.35 -2.68 -9.65
C ARG A 247 -11.40 -2.55 -8.54
N TRP A 248 -11.85 -3.67 -7.98
CA TRP A 248 -12.99 -3.67 -7.05
C TRP A 248 -12.82 -2.75 -5.82
N PRO A 249 -11.63 -2.56 -5.19
CA PRO A 249 -11.52 -1.64 -4.06
C PRO A 249 -11.77 -0.18 -4.45
N ASN A 250 -11.37 0.24 -5.67
CA ASN A 250 -11.65 1.60 -6.16
C ASN A 250 -13.14 1.80 -6.45
N LEU A 251 -13.79 0.78 -7.02
CA LEU A 251 -15.23 0.82 -7.30
C LEU A 251 -16.06 0.75 -6.01
N LEU A 252 -15.59 0.01 -5.00
CA LEU A 252 -16.18 0.00 -3.66
C LEU A 252 -16.08 1.39 -3.02
N LEU A 253 -14.91 2.03 -3.08
CA LEU A 253 -14.74 3.39 -2.55
C LEU A 253 -15.80 4.34 -3.14
N ALA A 254 -16.00 4.33 -4.46
CA ALA A 254 -16.99 5.19 -5.11
C ALA A 254 -18.41 4.96 -4.58
N ARG A 255 -18.74 3.73 -4.17
CA ARG A 255 -20.00 3.40 -3.50
C ARG A 255 -20.05 3.87 -2.04
N LEU A 256 -18.96 3.70 -1.28
CA LEU A 256 -18.89 4.18 0.11
C LEU A 256 -19.03 5.70 0.19
N GLN A 257 -18.41 6.44 -0.73
CA GLN A 257 -18.46 7.90 -0.75
C GLN A 257 -19.87 8.46 -1.04
N LYS A 258 -20.78 7.66 -1.62
CA LYS A 258 -22.18 8.04 -1.85
C LYS A 258 -23.07 7.90 -0.61
N ASN A 259 -22.60 7.25 0.46
CA ASN A 259 -23.40 7.00 1.65
C ASN A 259 -22.81 7.73 2.87
N PRO A 260 -23.57 8.63 3.53
CA PRO A 260 -23.10 9.34 4.74
C PRO A 260 -22.58 8.43 5.87
N ALA A 261 -23.09 7.21 5.99
CA ALA A 261 -22.67 6.25 7.02
C ALA A 261 -21.28 5.64 6.76
N THR A 262 -20.80 5.66 5.52
CA THR A 262 -19.55 5.00 5.12
C THR A 262 -18.56 5.94 4.41
N LYS A 263 -18.95 7.17 4.06
CA LYS A 263 -18.06 8.15 3.41
C LYS A 263 -16.79 8.50 4.21
N SER A 264 -16.78 8.22 5.52
CA SER A 264 -15.61 8.41 6.39
C SER A 264 -14.63 7.24 6.38
N ILE A 265 -14.81 6.28 5.47
CA ILE A 265 -13.95 5.10 5.35
C ILE A 265 -13.03 5.29 4.13
N SER A 266 -11.73 5.35 4.39
CA SER A 266 -10.71 5.25 3.36
C SER A 266 -10.40 3.78 3.05
N ILE A 267 -9.76 3.51 1.92
CA ILE A 267 -9.34 2.15 1.53
C ILE A 267 -7.85 2.15 1.21
N GLY A 268 -7.11 1.21 1.81
CA GLY A 268 -5.74 0.86 1.46
C GLY A 268 -5.68 -0.54 0.87
N ASN A 269 -5.05 -0.69 -0.29
CA ASN A 269 -4.95 -1.96 -0.99
C ASN A 269 -3.53 -2.52 -0.84
N LEU A 270 -3.38 -3.48 0.07
CA LEU A 270 -2.11 -4.13 0.37
C LEU A 270 -2.09 -5.56 -0.16
N ALA A 271 -2.73 -5.75 -1.31
CA ALA A 271 -2.63 -6.97 -2.07
C ALA A 271 -1.43 -6.94 -3.00
N ALA A 272 -0.93 -8.11 -3.37
CA ALA A 272 0.07 -8.24 -4.43
C ALA A 272 -0.18 -9.48 -5.27
N GLY A 273 0.07 -9.38 -6.57
CA GLY A 273 -0.01 -10.53 -7.47
C GLY A 273 0.82 -11.72 -6.99
N GLY A 274 0.25 -12.92 -7.08
CA GLY A 274 0.92 -14.15 -6.66
C GLY A 274 1.24 -14.24 -5.16
N ASN A 275 0.71 -13.34 -4.32
CA ASN A 275 0.89 -13.42 -2.87
C ASN A 275 0.15 -14.61 -2.28
N ARG A 276 0.70 -15.16 -1.20
CA ARG A 276 0.24 -16.36 -0.51
C ARG A 276 0.26 -16.09 0.98
N ILE A 277 -0.58 -16.79 1.72
CA ILE A 277 -0.62 -16.70 3.18
C ILE A 277 0.55 -17.44 3.81
N LEU A 278 0.89 -18.63 3.31
CA LEU A 278 1.77 -19.58 4.00
C LEU A 278 3.24 -19.53 3.57
N ALA A 279 3.53 -18.96 2.40
CA ALA A 279 4.88 -18.97 1.82
C ALA A 279 5.11 -17.75 0.93
N ASP A 280 6.35 -17.28 0.81
CA ASP A 280 6.65 -16.10 -0.02
C ASP A 280 6.33 -16.37 -1.50
N GLY A 281 5.74 -15.40 -2.20
CA GLY A 281 5.45 -15.45 -3.63
C GLY A 281 6.23 -14.38 -4.39
N LEU A 282 5.54 -13.53 -5.16
CA LEU A 282 6.14 -12.29 -5.70
C LEU A 282 6.43 -11.24 -4.62
N GLY A 283 6.17 -11.56 -3.36
CA GLY A 283 6.46 -10.77 -2.17
C GLY A 283 6.34 -11.65 -0.91
N PRO A 284 6.68 -11.14 0.28
CA PRO A 284 6.61 -11.93 1.52
C PRO A 284 5.20 -12.45 1.77
N ASN A 285 5.12 -13.63 2.39
CA ASN A 285 3.87 -14.26 2.78
C ASN A 285 3.00 -13.32 3.64
N ALA A 286 1.69 -13.41 3.46
CA ALA A 286 0.74 -12.50 4.09
C ALA A 286 0.67 -12.65 5.61
N PHE A 287 0.88 -13.86 6.13
CA PHE A 287 0.89 -14.08 7.56
C PHE A 287 2.04 -13.32 8.23
N GLY A 288 3.24 -13.36 7.66
CA GLY A 288 4.43 -12.66 8.16
C GLY A 288 4.45 -11.15 7.93
N ARG A 289 3.44 -10.59 7.25
CA ARG A 289 3.35 -9.14 6.99
C ARG A 289 2.17 -8.44 7.65
N VAL A 290 1.38 -9.12 8.50
CA VAL A 290 0.25 -8.50 9.22
C VAL A 290 0.69 -7.26 10.01
N ASP A 291 1.81 -7.33 10.73
CA ASP A 291 2.33 -6.19 11.47
C ASP A 291 2.64 -5.00 10.55
N ARG A 292 3.35 -5.24 9.45
CA ARG A 292 3.79 -4.20 8.52
C ARG A 292 2.61 -3.61 7.74
N ASP A 293 1.73 -4.47 7.24
CA ASP A 293 0.71 -4.12 6.27
C ASP A 293 -0.67 -3.91 6.94
N VAL A 294 -0.82 -4.09 8.24
CA VAL A 294 -2.05 -3.69 8.94
C VAL A 294 -1.69 -2.88 10.18
N LEU A 295 -0.94 -3.46 11.11
CA LEU A 295 -0.81 -2.88 12.46
C LEU A 295 0.07 -1.62 12.51
N ALA A 296 1.03 -1.48 11.59
CA ALA A 296 1.92 -0.34 11.49
C ALA A 296 1.35 0.85 10.68
N HIS A 297 0.16 0.67 10.10
CA HIS A 297 -0.56 1.72 9.40
C HIS A 297 -1.41 2.56 10.36
N PRO A 298 -1.53 3.88 10.15
CA PRO A 298 -2.28 4.73 11.07
C PRO A 298 -3.78 4.69 10.78
N GLY A 299 -4.58 4.79 11.85
CA GLY A 299 -6.03 4.98 11.75
C GLY A 299 -6.79 3.81 11.13
N VAL A 300 -6.27 2.59 11.24
CA VAL A 300 -6.92 1.37 10.78
C VAL A 300 -8.18 1.12 11.60
N LYS A 301 -9.31 1.05 10.90
CA LYS A 301 -10.62 0.81 11.50
C LYS A 301 -11.19 -0.56 11.16
N TYR A 302 -10.83 -1.10 10.00
CA TYR A 302 -11.23 -2.43 9.56
C TYR A 302 -10.06 -3.08 8.81
N ALA A 303 -9.93 -4.39 8.93
CA ALA A 303 -9.05 -5.18 8.08
C ALA A 303 -9.88 -6.16 7.23
N MET A 304 -9.36 -6.56 6.08
CA MET A 304 -9.96 -7.61 5.28
C MET A 304 -8.88 -8.56 4.76
N ILE A 305 -9.17 -9.86 4.81
CA ILE A 305 -8.33 -10.91 4.22
C ILE A 305 -9.09 -11.51 3.05
N PHE A 306 -8.56 -11.31 1.85
CA PHE A 306 -9.03 -11.95 0.61
C PHE A 306 -7.85 -12.57 -0.12
N GLU A 307 -7.43 -13.73 0.36
CA GLU A 307 -6.23 -14.43 -0.08
C GLU A 307 -6.37 -15.94 0.17
N GLY A 308 -5.51 -16.74 -0.46
CA GLY A 308 -5.44 -18.19 -0.32
C GLY A 308 -5.47 -18.93 -1.66
N VAL A 309 -5.85 -18.24 -2.76
CA VAL A 309 -5.94 -18.87 -4.08
C VAL A 309 -4.59 -19.38 -4.57
N ASN A 310 -3.51 -18.62 -4.32
CA ASN A 310 -2.16 -18.98 -4.75
C ASN A 310 -1.55 -20.06 -3.84
N ASP A 311 -2.00 -20.20 -2.59
CA ASP A 311 -1.61 -21.31 -1.71
C ASP A 311 -2.15 -22.64 -2.25
N ILE A 312 -3.44 -22.65 -2.65
CA ILE A 312 -4.08 -23.82 -3.29
C ILE A 312 -3.47 -24.09 -4.67
N GLY A 313 -3.39 -23.07 -5.51
CA GLY A 313 -2.93 -23.14 -6.89
C GLY A 313 -1.44 -23.44 -7.04
N GLY A 314 -0.63 -23.04 -6.06
CA GLY A 314 0.80 -23.30 -6.01
C GLY A 314 1.17 -24.68 -5.44
N ALA A 315 0.26 -25.33 -4.71
CA ALA A 315 0.53 -26.63 -4.11
C ALA A 315 0.30 -27.80 -5.09
N PRO A 316 0.97 -28.95 -4.89
CA PRO A 316 0.70 -30.17 -5.67
C PRO A 316 -0.78 -30.59 -5.62
N THR A 317 -1.24 -31.25 -6.68
CA THR A 317 -2.66 -31.68 -6.83
C THR A 317 -2.97 -33.00 -6.11
N THR A 318 -2.04 -33.55 -5.34
CA THR A 318 -2.28 -34.78 -4.55
C THR A 318 -3.21 -34.47 -3.36
N PRO A 319 -4.15 -35.37 -3.01
CA PRO A 319 -5.03 -35.20 -1.86
C PRO A 319 -4.29 -34.86 -0.56
N GLU A 320 -3.12 -35.46 -0.34
CA GLU A 320 -2.30 -35.25 0.86
C GLU A 320 -1.80 -33.80 0.96
N ALA A 321 -1.18 -33.29 -0.10
CA ALA A 321 -0.69 -31.91 -0.16
C ALA A 321 -1.84 -30.90 -0.03
N GLN A 322 -2.96 -31.15 -0.70
CA GLN A 322 -4.14 -30.28 -0.63
C GLN A 322 -4.79 -30.29 0.77
N ASN A 323 -4.81 -31.44 1.46
CA ASN A 323 -5.26 -31.51 2.84
C ASN A 323 -4.32 -30.79 3.82
N GLN A 324 -3.01 -30.82 3.56
CA GLN A 324 -2.04 -30.02 4.31
C GLN A 324 -2.27 -28.52 4.11
N ILE A 325 -2.51 -28.07 2.87
CA ILE A 325 -2.85 -26.66 2.58
C ILE A 325 -4.11 -26.23 3.32
N TYR A 326 -5.17 -27.02 3.28
CA TYR A 326 -6.40 -26.75 4.04
C TYR A 326 -6.12 -26.52 5.52
N THR A 327 -5.38 -27.45 6.14
CA THR A 327 -5.11 -27.42 7.59
C THR A 327 -4.27 -26.20 7.96
N SER A 328 -3.21 -25.93 7.19
CA SER A 328 -2.31 -24.80 7.43
C SER A 328 -2.99 -23.46 7.21
N LEU A 329 -3.83 -23.32 6.18
CA LEU A 329 -4.56 -22.07 5.91
C LEU A 329 -5.54 -21.73 7.04
N ILE A 330 -6.31 -22.72 7.52
CA ILE A 330 -7.22 -22.50 8.65
C ILE A 330 -6.47 -21.99 9.88
N GLN A 331 -5.34 -22.62 10.20
CA GLN A 331 -4.52 -22.19 11.33
C GLN A 331 -3.99 -20.76 11.11
N ALA A 332 -3.50 -20.45 9.91
CA ALA A 332 -2.99 -19.12 9.58
C ALA A 332 -4.09 -18.05 9.66
N TYR A 333 -5.28 -18.28 9.10
CA TYR A 333 -6.41 -17.34 9.22
C TYR A 333 -6.74 -17.04 10.69
N LYS A 334 -6.83 -18.06 11.54
CA LYS A 334 -7.09 -17.89 12.97
C LYS A 334 -6.01 -17.04 13.64
N GLN A 335 -4.74 -17.27 13.33
CA GLN A 335 -3.63 -16.50 13.90
C GLN A 335 -3.60 -15.05 13.39
N MET A 336 -3.77 -14.84 12.09
CA MET A 336 -3.83 -13.49 11.51
C MET A 336 -4.97 -12.68 12.13
N VAL A 337 -6.15 -13.26 12.27
CA VAL A 337 -7.29 -12.61 12.94
C VAL A 337 -6.96 -12.31 14.40
N SER A 338 -6.39 -13.26 15.14
CA SER A 338 -6.02 -13.05 16.55
C SER A 338 -5.03 -11.90 16.72
N LEU A 339 -4.03 -11.78 15.83
CA LEU A 339 -3.06 -10.68 15.84
C LEU A 339 -3.73 -9.33 15.58
N ILE A 340 -4.70 -9.27 14.67
CA ILE A 340 -5.41 -8.03 14.33
C ILE A 340 -6.42 -7.64 15.42
N HIS A 341 -7.13 -8.62 15.99
CA HIS A 341 -8.04 -8.43 17.12
C HIS A 341 -7.33 -7.92 18.39
N ALA A 342 -6.05 -8.23 18.58
CA ALA A 342 -5.26 -7.68 19.68
C ALA A 342 -5.18 -6.14 19.67
N HIS A 343 -5.47 -5.51 18.51
CA HIS A 343 -5.55 -4.07 18.33
C HIS A 343 -6.99 -3.54 18.25
N GLY A 344 -7.99 -4.37 18.55
CA GLY A 344 -9.42 -4.02 18.49
C GLY A 344 -9.95 -3.82 17.08
N ILE A 345 -9.21 -4.25 16.05
CA ILE A 345 -9.58 -4.07 14.65
C ILE A 345 -10.42 -5.27 14.19
N PRO A 346 -11.66 -5.10 13.72
CA PRO A 346 -12.46 -6.16 13.14
C PRO A 346 -11.88 -6.61 11.78
N VAL A 347 -11.91 -7.91 11.52
CA VAL A 347 -11.38 -8.58 10.33
C VAL A 347 -12.52 -9.20 9.52
N PHE A 348 -12.66 -8.73 8.30
CA PHE A 348 -13.58 -9.29 7.32
C PHE A 348 -12.87 -10.37 6.48
N GLY A 349 -13.54 -11.50 6.25
CA GLY A 349 -13.06 -12.54 5.35
C GLY A 349 -13.78 -12.45 4.01
N ALA A 350 -13.09 -12.72 2.90
CA ALA A 350 -13.74 -13.04 1.63
C ALA A 350 -13.47 -14.47 1.21
N THR A 351 -14.51 -15.14 0.73
CA THR A 351 -14.40 -16.46 0.12
C THR A 351 -13.56 -16.40 -1.15
N ILE A 352 -12.71 -17.41 -1.36
CA ILE A 352 -11.87 -17.56 -2.55
C ILE A 352 -12.75 -17.79 -3.78
N THR A 353 -12.58 -16.98 -4.82
CA THR A 353 -13.39 -17.04 -6.04
C THR A 353 -13.16 -18.33 -6.84
N PRO A 354 -14.09 -18.73 -7.72
CA PRO A 354 -13.88 -19.84 -8.64
C PRO A 354 -12.61 -19.68 -9.48
N PHE A 355 -11.90 -20.79 -9.72
CA PHE A 355 -10.68 -20.80 -10.54
C PHE A 355 -10.57 -22.01 -11.50
N SER A 356 -11.64 -22.80 -11.63
CA SER A 356 -11.64 -23.89 -12.60
C SER A 356 -11.86 -23.35 -14.01
N ALA A 357 -11.24 -24.01 -14.98
CA ALA A 357 -11.43 -23.76 -16.39
C ALA A 357 -12.10 -24.97 -17.07
N PRO A 358 -12.71 -24.79 -18.26
CA PRO A 358 -13.15 -25.89 -19.12
C PRO A 358 -12.04 -26.89 -19.38
N SER A 359 -12.38 -28.18 -19.53
CA SER A 359 -11.40 -29.26 -19.69
C SER A 359 -10.52 -29.14 -20.94
N ASN A 360 -10.96 -28.39 -21.95
CA ASN A 360 -10.21 -28.08 -23.15
C ASN A 360 -9.32 -26.83 -23.04
N PHE A 361 -9.33 -26.13 -21.91
CA PHE A 361 -8.48 -24.97 -21.65
C PHE A 361 -7.26 -25.35 -20.79
N THR A 362 -6.06 -25.18 -21.34
CA THR A 362 -4.80 -25.52 -20.66
C THR A 362 -4.07 -24.31 -20.07
N GLY A 363 -4.58 -23.10 -20.31
CA GLY A 363 -3.96 -21.85 -19.88
C GLY A 363 -4.14 -21.51 -18.39
N GLN A 364 -4.96 -22.28 -17.66
CA GLN A 364 -5.23 -22.04 -16.24
C GLN A 364 -4.58 -23.15 -15.39
N PRO A 365 -3.35 -22.93 -14.88
CA PRO A 365 -2.63 -23.95 -14.14
C PRO A 365 -3.27 -24.30 -12.80
N TYR A 366 -4.18 -23.48 -12.25
CA TYR A 366 -4.84 -23.74 -10.97
C TYR A 366 -6.02 -24.70 -11.10
N SER A 367 -6.60 -24.82 -12.30
CA SER A 367 -7.76 -25.66 -12.57
C SER A 367 -7.44 -27.14 -12.33
N ASN A 368 -7.96 -27.69 -11.24
CA ASN A 368 -7.85 -29.10 -10.91
C ASN A 368 -8.98 -29.53 -9.95
N PRO A 369 -9.61 -30.71 -10.12
CA PRO A 369 -10.66 -31.17 -9.22
C PRO A 369 -10.27 -31.26 -7.74
N GLU A 370 -9.04 -31.67 -7.40
CA GLU A 370 -8.59 -31.75 -6.00
C GLU A 370 -8.37 -30.37 -5.37
N ARG A 371 -7.93 -29.40 -6.17
CA ARG A 371 -7.82 -28.00 -5.73
C ARG A 371 -9.19 -27.38 -5.52
N GLU A 372 -10.16 -27.67 -6.38
CA GLU A 372 -11.54 -27.19 -6.21
C GLU A 372 -12.18 -27.75 -4.93
N LYS A 373 -12.00 -29.05 -4.62
CA LYS A 373 -12.44 -29.62 -3.34
C LYS A 373 -11.86 -28.86 -2.15
N THR A 374 -10.59 -28.48 -2.23
CA THR A 374 -9.88 -27.74 -1.17
C THR A 374 -10.40 -26.32 -1.04
N ARG A 375 -10.61 -25.62 -2.16
CA ARG A 375 -11.23 -24.29 -2.19
C ARG A 375 -12.61 -24.30 -1.53
N GLN A 376 -13.45 -25.27 -1.86
CA GLN A 376 -14.80 -25.40 -1.27
C GLN A 376 -14.73 -25.61 0.25
N ARG A 377 -13.83 -26.48 0.72
CA ARG A 377 -13.62 -26.69 2.17
C ARG A 377 -13.15 -25.42 2.88
N ILE A 378 -12.25 -24.64 2.26
CA ILE A 378 -11.77 -23.37 2.83
C ILE A 378 -12.90 -22.32 2.83
N ASN A 379 -13.67 -22.22 1.75
CA ASN A 379 -14.79 -21.27 1.70
C ASN A 379 -15.89 -21.62 2.70
N GLU A 380 -16.18 -22.90 2.91
CA GLU A 380 -17.08 -23.34 3.96
C GLU A 380 -16.58 -22.89 5.34
N PHE A 381 -15.30 -23.12 5.65
CA PHE A 381 -14.69 -22.61 6.89
C PHE A 381 -14.81 -21.08 7.02
N ILE A 382 -14.51 -20.33 5.95
CA ILE A 382 -14.62 -18.86 5.96
C ILE A 382 -16.05 -18.44 6.30
N ARG A 383 -17.07 -19.10 5.74
CA ARG A 383 -18.49 -18.78 5.95
C ARG A 383 -18.99 -19.11 7.35
N THR A 384 -18.59 -20.25 7.91
CA THR A 384 -19.30 -20.84 9.06
C THR A 384 -18.50 -20.92 10.35
N SER A 385 -17.18 -20.73 10.31
CA SER A 385 -16.32 -20.88 11.50
C SER A 385 -16.55 -19.84 12.60
N GLY A 386 -17.04 -18.64 12.25
CA GLY A 386 -17.08 -17.49 13.15
C GLY A 386 -15.72 -16.87 13.44
N VAL A 387 -14.67 -17.25 12.70
CA VAL A 387 -13.32 -16.64 12.84
C VAL A 387 -13.30 -15.21 12.32
N PHE A 388 -14.04 -14.91 11.25
CA PHE A 388 -14.14 -13.55 10.71
C PHE A 388 -15.38 -12.84 11.27
N ASP A 389 -15.23 -11.55 11.56
CA ASP A 389 -16.29 -10.67 12.11
C ASP A 389 -17.43 -10.45 11.10
N ALA A 390 -17.07 -10.46 9.82
CA ALA A 390 -18.02 -10.49 8.70
C ALA A 390 -17.42 -11.24 7.52
N VAL A 391 -18.28 -11.80 6.67
CA VAL A 391 -17.88 -12.55 5.48
C VAL A 391 -18.49 -11.91 4.24
N VAL A 392 -17.67 -11.73 3.20
CA VAL A 392 -18.10 -11.29 1.87
C VAL A 392 -17.96 -12.47 0.90
N ASP A 393 -19.08 -12.97 0.40
CA ASP A 393 -19.13 -14.20 -0.42
C ASP A 393 -18.83 -13.92 -1.91
N PHE A 394 -17.60 -13.48 -2.19
CA PHE A 394 -17.11 -13.23 -3.54
C PHE A 394 -17.15 -14.47 -4.45
N ASP A 395 -17.10 -15.67 -3.86
CA ASP A 395 -17.29 -16.93 -4.58
C ASP A 395 -18.67 -16.99 -5.22
N LYS A 396 -19.71 -16.77 -4.42
CA LYS A 396 -21.10 -16.74 -4.90
C LYS A 396 -21.34 -15.61 -5.91
N PHE A 397 -20.69 -14.46 -5.75
CA PHE A 397 -20.90 -13.31 -6.65
C PHE A 397 -20.38 -13.58 -8.06
N LEU A 398 -19.30 -14.36 -8.20
CA LEU A 398 -18.66 -14.57 -9.48
C LEU A 398 -18.88 -15.95 -10.10
N ALA A 399 -19.42 -16.91 -9.35
CA ALA A 399 -19.67 -18.26 -9.83
C ALA A 399 -20.60 -18.32 -11.05
N ASP A 400 -20.23 -19.14 -12.04
CA ASP A 400 -21.15 -19.51 -13.11
C ASP A 400 -22.34 -20.30 -12.51
N PRO A 401 -23.60 -19.92 -12.78
CA PRO A 401 -24.76 -20.58 -12.18
C PRO A 401 -24.97 -22.03 -12.64
N LYS A 402 -24.35 -22.45 -13.75
CA LYS A 402 -24.40 -23.82 -14.28
C LYS A 402 -23.17 -24.61 -13.87
N ILE A 403 -22.01 -23.97 -13.76
CA ILE A 403 -20.74 -24.61 -13.39
C ILE A 403 -20.06 -23.79 -12.27
N PRO A 404 -20.51 -23.90 -11.01
CA PRO A 404 -20.08 -23.01 -9.93
C PRO A 404 -18.58 -23.01 -9.60
N SER A 405 -17.83 -24.00 -10.09
CA SER A 405 -16.37 -24.05 -9.96
C SER A 405 -15.63 -23.12 -10.92
N GLN A 406 -16.33 -22.51 -11.90
CA GLN A 406 -15.80 -21.55 -12.87
C GLN A 406 -16.37 -20.14 -12.61
N LEU A 407 -15.63 -19.12 -13.07
CA LEU A 407 -16.17 -17.77 -13.15
C LEU A 407 -17.29 -17.72 -14.20
N ALA A 408 -18.36 -16.98 -13.91
CA ALA A 408 -19.37 -16.71 -14.91
C ALA A 408 -18.72 -15.96 -16.09
N PRO A 409 -18.99 -16.35 -17.37
CA PRO A 409 -18.27 -15.83 -18.53
C PRO A 409 -18.25 -14.30 -18.64
N GLN A 410 -19.32 -13.62 -18.21
CA GLN A 410 -19.40 -12.15 -18.24
C GLN A 410 -18.47 -11.45 -17.22
N TYR A 411 -18.01 -12.18 -16.20
CA TYR A 411 -17.13 -11.66 -15.17
C TYR A 411 -15.68 -12.08 -15.38
N ASP A 412 -15.42 -13.15 -16.13
CA ASP A 412 -14.08 -13.63 -16.44
C ASP A 412 -13.32 -12.68 -17.36
N SER A 413 -12.04 -12.45 -17.06
CA SER A 413 -11.10 -11.77 -17.96
C SER A 413 -10.67 -12.62 -19.15
N GLY A 414 -10.99 -13.92 -19.13
CA GLY A 414 -10.65 -14.92 -20.14
C GLY A 414 -9.55 -15.88 -19.71
N ASP A 415 -9.07 -15.78 -18.47
CA ASP A 415 -8.06 -16.67 -17.90
C ASP A 415 -8.61 -17.64 -16.84
N TYR A 416 -9.91 -17.58 -16.54
CA TYR A 416 -10.61 -18.42 -15.58
C TYR A 416 -10.10 -18.29 -14.14
N LEU A 417 -9.44 -17.18 -13.79
CA LEU A 417 -9.00 -16.89 -12.42
C LEU A 417 -9.26 -15.43 -12.03
N HIS A 418 -8.97 -14.50 -12.93
CA HIS A 418 -9.11 -13.07 -12.65
C HIS A 418 -10.41 -12.52 -13.23
N PRO A 419 -11.15 -11.72 -12.45
CA PRO A 419 -12.25 -10.93 -12.99
C PRO A 419 -11.76 -9.91 -14.02
N GLY A 420 -12.57 -9.69 -15.06
CA GLY A 420 -12.47 -8.51 -15.92
C GLY A 420 -13.13 -7.28 -15.27
N PRO A 421 -13.13 -6.11 -15.94
CA PRO A 421 -13.73 -4.89 -15.40
C PRO A 421 -15.20 -5.04 -14.98
N VAL A 422 -15.98 -5.83 -15.72
CA VAL A 422 -17.38 -6.12 -15.38
C VAL A 422 -17.50 -6.95 -14.10
N GLY A 423 -16.63 -7.96 -13.92
CA GLY A 423 -16.57 -8.74 -12.69
C GLY A 423 -16.15 -7.91 -11.48
N TYR A 424 -15.16 -7.03 -11.62
CA TYR A 424 -14.77 -6.11 -10.56
C TYR A 424 -15.86 -5.11 -10.16
N ALA A 425 -16.62 -4.59 -11.14
CA ALA A 425 -17.79 -3.77 -10.86
C ALA A 425 -18.86 -4.55 -10.08
N HIS A 426 -19.10 -5.80 -10.46
CA HIS A 426 -20.05 -6.66 -9.78
C HIS A 426 -19.64 -6.95 -8.32
N LEU A 427 -18.37 -7.26 -8.06
CA LEU A 427 -17.86 -7.43 -6.69
C LEU A 427 -18.13 -6.20 -5.81
N ALA A 428 -17.84 -5.00 -6.33
CA ALA A 428 -18.06 -3.75 -5.60
C ALA A 428 -19.55 -3.43 -5.38
N GLU A 429 -20.41 -3.76 -6.34
CA GLU A 429 -21.86 -3.60 -6.24
C GLU A 429 -22.49 -4.53 -5.20
N GLN A 430 -22.03 -5.78 -5.14
CA GLN A 430 -22.56 -6.79 -4.23
C GLN A 430 -21.96 -6.73 -2.81
N PHE A 431 -20.87 -5.99 -2.61
CA PHE A 431 -20.23 -5.87 -1.30
C PHE A 431 -21.23 -5.40 -0.21
N PRO A 432 -21.38 -6.08 0.93
CA PRO A 432 -22.35 -5.71 1.96
C PRO A 432 -21.84 -4.53 2.80
N VAL A 433 -22.10 -3.29 2.37
CA VAL A 433 -21.54 -2.07 3.02
C VAL A 433 -22.09 -1.80 4.42
N GLU A 434 -23.18 -2.45 4.81
CA GLU A 434 -23.75 -2.40 6.16
C GLU A 434 -22.84 -3.04 7.22
N ILE A 435 -21.89 -3.90 6.85
CA ILE A 435 -20.94 -4.51 7.79
C ILE A 435 -20.11 -3.46 8.53
N PHE A 436 -19.81 -2.33 7.89
CA PHE A 436 -19.07 -1.23 8.52
C PHE A 436 -19.87 -0.59 9.64
N ALA A 437 -21.19 -0.49 9.51
CA ALA A 437 -22.05 0.04 10.58
C ALA A 437 -22.15 -0.94 11.76
N LYS A 438 -22.22 -2.25 11.46
CA LYS A 438 -22.23 -3.31 12.48
C LYS A 438 -20.97 -3.29 13.34
N TRP A 439 -19.80 -3.14 12.72
CA TRP A 439 -18.49 -3.22 13.38
C TRP A 439 -17.84 -1.86 13.66
N LYS A 440 -18.64 -0.78 13.68
CA LYS A 440 -18.14 0.60 13.82
C LYS A 440 -17.35 0.87 15.10
N ASN A 441 -17.56 0.05 16.13
CA ASN A 441 -16.99 0.19 17.48
C ASN A 441 -15.74 -0.69 17.69
N GLY A 442 -15.24 -1.35 16.65
CA GLY A 442 -14.13 -2.28 16.74
C GLY A 442 -14.57 -3.73 16.89
N ALA A 443 -13.62 -4.64 16.99
CA ALA A 443 -13.84 -6.02 17.39
C ALA A 443 -14.27 -6.06 18.88
N ASP A 444 -15.31 -6.81 19.20
CA ASP A 444 -15.92 -6.86 20.54
C ASP A 444 -15.78 -8.24 21.23
N GLU A 445 -15.07 -9.18 20.60
CA GLU A 445 -14.80 -10.51 21.13
C GLU A 445 -13.44 -11.06 20.66
N PHE A 446 -12.81 -11.91 21.49
CA PHE A 446 -11.67 -12.73 21.06
C PHE A 446 -12.22 -14.05 20.50
N ASN A 447 -12.63 -14.05 19.23
CA ASN A 447 -13.32 -15.20 18.67
C ASN A 447 -12.31 -16.24 18.14
N PHE A 448 -12.25 -17.41 18.78
CA PHE A 448 -11.38 -18.53 18.36
C PHE A 448 -12.02 -19.42 17.28
N GLY A 449 -13.24 -19.07 16.84
CA GLY A 449 -14.13 -19.92 16.06
C GLY A 449 -14.61 -21.13 16.88
N LYS A 450 -15.82 -21.63 16.57
CA LYS A 450 -16.32 -22.87 17.18
C LYS A 450 -15.71 -24.12 16.55
#